data_AF-A0AAU6IQL8-F1
#
_entry.id   AF-A0AAU6IQL8-F1
#
_cell.length_a   1.000
_cell.length_b   1.000
_cell.length_c   1.000
_cell.angle_alpha   90.00
_cell.angle_beta   90.00
_cell.angle_gamma   90.00
#
_symmetry.space_group_name_H-M   'P 1'
#
loop_
_entity.id
_entity.type
_entity.pdbx_description
1 polymer ?
#
loop_
_entity_poly.entity_id
_entity_poly.type
_entity_poly.pdbx_seq_one_letter_code
_entity_poly.pdbx_strand_id
1 'polypeptide(L)'
;MNRRGFLGLSALAVTHGALATEMAASIAGSDPVPLARVQTTHGADIVTASMADKASAVHLRRWMLDGDVPILRVNAAGILAKLPGQGQADQVARVLAHDEEVRHLYMTAVTSRVCAVDWTTAGRIVSQPAAYGHRADFLATRFAREALNPRDSGARWCSSVMLRELSPMIGRSPA
;
A
#
# COMPACT_ATOMS: atom_id res chain seq x y z
N MET A 1 5.27 21.80 -12.02
CA MET A 1 5.65 21.03 -10.81
C MET A 1 4.74 21.41 -9.65
N ASN A 2 4.03 20.46 -9.01
CA ASN A 2 3.08 20.75 -7.94
C ASN A 2 3.82 20.97 -6.60
N ARG A 3 3.86 22.22 -6.11
CA ARG A 3 4.59 22.61 -4.89
C ARG A 3 4.25 21.75 -3.66
N ARG A 4 2.98 21.34 -3.50
CA ARG A 4 2.56 20.48 -2.39
C ARG A 4 3.11 19.05 -2.52
N GLY A 5 3.22 18.54 -3.74
CA GLY A 5 3.84 17.24 -3.99
C GLY A 5 5.35 17.24 -3.68
N PHE A 6 6.04 18.33 -4.06
CA PHE A 6 7.46 18.50 -3.79
C PHE A 6 7.78 18.61 -2.29
N LEU A 7 7.02 19.42 -1.54
CA LEU A 7 7.20 19.56 -0.08
C LEU A 7 6.90 18.23 0.66
N GLY A 8 5.87 17.49 0.23
CA GLY A 8 5.54 16.20 0.82
C GLY A 8 6.63 15.15 0.59
N LEU A 9 7.18 15.06 -0.62
CA LEU A 9 8.27 14.14 -0.92
C LEU A 9 9.55 14.50 -0.15
N SER A 10 9.85 15.80 -0.01
CA SER A 10 11.03 16.28 0.73
C SER A 10 10.95 15.91 2.21
N ALA A 11 9.78 16.08 2.84
CA ALA A 11 9.57 15.69 4.24
C ALA A 11 9.74 14.17 4.44
N LEU A 12 9.19 13.36 3.52
CA LEU A 12 9.36 11.90 3.56
C LEU A 12 10.81 11.47 3.30
N ALA A 13 11.52 12.18 2.43
CA ALA A 13 12.93 11.92 2.17
C ALA A 13 13.79 12.21 3.42
N VAL A 14 13.44 13.22 4.23
CA VAL A 14 14.14 13.47 5.50
C VAL A 14 13.92 12.32 6.49
N THR A 15 12.70 11.77 6.58
CA THR A 15 12.39 10.71 7.55
C THR A 15 12.78 9.30 7.10
N HIS A 16 12.79 9.04 5.79
CA HIS A 16 12.99 7.69 5.23
C HIS A 16 14.15 7.59 4.23
N GLY A 17 14.88 8.68 3.96
CA GLY A 17 15.82 8.77 2.84
C GLY A 17 16.98 7.78 2.90
N ALA A 18 17.57 7.55 4.08
CA ALA A 18 18.66 6.59 4.23
C ALA A 18 18.20 5.16 3.87
N LEU A 19 17.10 4.71 4.48
CA LEU A 19 16.49 3.41 4.21
C LEU A 19 16.06 3.28 2.74
N ALA A 20 15.43 4.32 2.19
CA ALA A 20 14.98 4.31 0.80
C ALA A 20 16.14 4.27 -0.20
N THR A 21 17.28 4.90 0.13
CA THR A 21 18.49 4.85 -0.69
C THR A 21 19.10 3.45 -0.71
N GLU A 22 19.18 2.78 0.44
CA GLU A 22 19.61 1.38 0.54
C GLU A 22 18.66 0.46 -0.24
N MET A 23 17.34 0.65 -0.09
CA MET A 23 16.34 -0.11 -0.87
C MET A 23 16.50 0.12 -2.37
N ALA A 24 16.67 1.37 -2.81
CA ALA A 24 16.85 1.68 -4.22
C ALA A 24 18.12 1.04 -4.79
N ALA A 25 19.24 1.09 -4.06
CA ALA A 25 20.48 0.42 -4.45
C ALA A 25 20.31 -1.10 -4.52
N SER A 26 19.62 -1.70 -3.55
CA SER A 26 19.30 -3.13 -3.52
C SER A 26 18.45 -3.54 -4.72
N ILE A 27 17.40 -2.78 -5.03
CA ILE A 27 16.53 -3.02 -6.18
C ILE A 27 17.32 -2.92 -7.49
N ALA A 28 18.16 -1.88 -7.64
CA ALA A 28 19.00 -1.69 -8.81
C ALA A 28 20.04 -2.82 -8.97
N GLY A 29 20.56 -3.35 -7.86
CA GLY A 29 21.45 -4.51 -7.81
C GLY A 29 20.74 -5.85 -7.93
N SER A 30 19.41 -5.88 -8.10
CA SER A 30 18.60 -7.10 -8.09
C SER A 30 18.78 -7.98 -6.83
N ASP A 31 19.07 -7.36 -5.69
CA ASP A 31 19.07 -8.01 -4.37
C ASP A 31 17.70 -7.84 -3.70
N PRO A 32 16.93 -8.93 -3.48
CA PRO A 32 15.62 -8.86 -2.83
C PRO A 32 15.70 -8.82 -1.30
N VAL A 33 16.86 -9.11 -0.69
CA VAL A 33 16.96 -9.41 0.75
C VAL A 33 16.44 -8.27 1.63
N PRO A 34 16.75 -6.98 1.38
CA PRO A 34 16.21 -5.89 2.20
C PRO A 34 14.69 -5.77 2.13
N LEU A 35 14.08 -6.05 0.96
CA LEU A 35 12.63 -6.03 0.80
C LEU A 35 11.94 -7.29 1.36
N ALA A 36 12.66 -8.37 1.63
CA ALA A 36 12.09 -9.62 2.10
C ALA A 36 11.91 -9.71 3.63
N ARG A 37 12.54 -8.82 4.40
CA ARG A 37 12.66 -8.97 5.87
C ARG A 37 11.50 -8.39 6.66
N VAL A 38 11.10 -7.16 6.36
CA VAL A 38 10.08 -6.41 7.10
C VAL A 38 9.23 -5.65 6.09
N GLN A 39 7.93 -5.54 6.36
CA GLN A 39 7.05 -4.75 5.51
C GLN A 39 7.44 -3.26 5.56
N THR A 40 7.59 -2.66 4.39
CA THR A 40 7.97 -1.25 4.25
C THR A 40 6.82 -0.33 4.63
N THR A 41 7.18 0.89 5.06
CA THR A 41 6.17 1.91 5.35
C THR A 41 5.74 2.61 4.07
N HIS A 42 4.53 3.19 4.07
CA HIS A 42 4.03 3.99 2.95
C HIS A 42 4.99 5.12 2.54
N GLY A 43 5.63 5.76 3.53
CA GLY A 43 6.62 6.82 3.30
C GLY A 43 7.88 6.30 2.61
N ALA A 44 8.43 5.19 3.08
CA ALA A 44 9.57 4.54 2.45
C ALA A 44 9.26 4.14 1.00
N ASP A 45 8.09 3.55 0.74
CA ASP A 45 7.71 3.19 -0.63
C ASP A 45 7.64 4.39 -1.57
N ILE A 46 7.12 5.53 -1.11
CA ILE A 46 7.03 6.76 -1.92
C ILE A 46 8.43 7.22 -2.32
N VAL A 47 9.36 7.27 -1.36
CA VAL A 47 10.72 7.74 -1.62
C VAL A 47 11.45 6.75 -2.55
N THR A 48 11.36 5.45 -2.27
CA THR A 48 11.95 4.41 -3.13
C THR A 48 11.37 4.43 -4.54
N ALA A 49 10.05 4.58 -4.69
CA ALA A 49 9.39 4.69 -6.00
C ALA A 49 9.87 5.92 -6.79
N SER A 50 10.21 7.02 -6.11
CA SER A 50 10.75 8.22 -6.78
C SER A 50 12.18 8.05 -7.31
N MET A 51 12.90 7.04 -6.81
CA MET A 51 14.28 6.72 -7.20
C MET A 51 14.36 5.54 -8.18
N ALA A 52 13.30 4.75 -8.29
CA ALA A 52 13.25 3.56 -9.14
C ALA A 52 13.22 3.92 -10.64
N ASP A 53 14.14 3.35 -11.40
CA ASP A 53 14.20 3.46 -12.85
C ASP A 53 13.46 2.29 -13.54
N LYS A 54 13.57 2.21 -14.88
CA LYS A 54 12.91 1.16 -15.66
C LYS A 54 13.42 -0.24 -15.30
N ALA A 55 14.73 -0.39 -15.06
CA ALA A 55 15.33 -1.67 -14.68
C ALA A 55 14.85 -2.10 -13.28
N SER A 56 14.86 -1.17 -12.32
CA SER A 56 14.31 -1.36 -10.98
C SER A 56 12.84 -1.82 -11.03
N ALA A 57 12.03 -1.21 -11.89
CA ALA A 57 10.63 -1.63 -12.07
C ALA A 57 10.49 -3.06 -12.64
N VAL A 58 11.46 -3.55 -13.44
CA VAL A 58 11.48 -4.95 -13.90
C VAL A 58 11.74 -5.89 -12.72
N HIS A 59 12.74 -5.60 -11.89
CA HIS A 59 13.04 -6.42 -10.69
C HIS A 59 11.85 -6.45 -9.72
N LEU A 60 11.27 -5.28 -9.42
CA LEU A 60 10.09 -5.17 -8.58
C LEU A 60 8.90 -5.97 -9.14
N ARG A 61 8.65 -5.92 -10.46
CA ARG A 61 7.57 -6.73 -11.07
C ARG A 61 7.81 -8.22 -10.87
N ARG A 62 9.03 -8.70 -11.13
CA ARG A 62 9.39 -10.10 -10.93
C ARG A 62 9.19 -10.50 -9.47
N TRP A 63 9.63 -9.69 -8.52
CA TRP A 63 9.48 -9.99 -7.09
C TRP A 63 8.04 -9.90 -6.60
N MET A 64 7.23 -9.00 -7.17
CA MET A 64 5.81 -8.92 -6.86
C MET A 64 5.06 -10.19 -7.30
N LEU A 65 5.41 -10.75 -8.45
CA LEU A 65 4.73 -11.92 -9.04
C LEU A 65 5.26 -13.24 -8.47
N ASP A 66 6.58 -13.38 -8.38
CA ASP A 66 7.25 -14.67 -8.17
C ASP A 66 8.16 -14.67 -6.93
N GLY A 67 8.04 -13.68 -6.05
CA GLY A 67 8.85 -13.61 -4.84
C GLY A 67 8.52 -14.72 -3.84
N ASP A 68 9.55 -15.40 -3.31
CA ASP A 68 9.39 -16.58 -2.44
C ASP A 68 8.63 -16.31 -1.14
N VAL A 69 8.71 -15.08 -0.61
CA VAL A 69 8.07 -14.71 0.66
C VAL A 69 7.05 -13.59 0.48
N PRO A 70 5.90 -13.62 1.19
CA PRO A 70 4.84 -12.62 1.03
C PRO A 70 5.29 -11.19 1.30
N ILE A 71 6.23 -10.99 2.23
CA ILE A 71 6.78 -9.68 2.58
C ILE A 71 7.50 -9.05 1.37
N LEU A 72 8.27 -9.85 0.62
CA LEU A 72 8.93 -9.39 -0.60
C LEU A 72 7.88 -8.97 -1.64
N ARG A 73 6.87 -9.81 -1.86
CA ARG A 73 5.81 -9.56 -2.84
C ARG A 73 5.00 -8.31 -2.51
N VAL A 74 4.61 -8.11 -1.25
CA VAL A 74 3.83 -6.94 -0.82
C VAL A 74 4.65 -5.65 -0.86
N ASN A 75 5.94 -5.69 -0.50
CA ASN A 75 6.81 -4.52 -0.58
C ASN A 75 7.05 -4.10 -2.03
N ALA A 76 7.29 -5.09 -2.91
CA ALA A 76 7.43 -4.84 -4.33
C ALA A 76 6.13 -4.25 -4.93
N ALA A 77 4.97 -4.81 -4.59
CA ALA A 77 3.67 -4.24 -4.97
C ALA A 77 3.47 -2.82 -4.41
N GLY A 78 3.90 -2.58 -3.17
CA GLY A 78 3.84 -1.29 -2.48
C GLY A 78 4.55 -0.19 -3.25
N ILE A 79 5.77 -0.45 -3.68
CA ILE A 79 6.59 0.49 -4.46
C ILE A 79 6.03 0.66 -5.88
N LEU A 80 5.69 -0.44 -6.58
CA LEU A 80 5.14 -0.38 -7.94
C LEU A 80 3.83 0.43 -8.02
N ALA A 81 2.97 0.30 -7.01
CA ALA A 81 1.70 1.03 -6.92
C ALA A 81 1.85 2.56 -6.86
N LYS A 82 3.06 3.04 -6.50
CA LYS A 82 3.40 4.44 -6.30
C LYS A 82 4.29 5.01 -7.40
N LEU A 83 4.68 4.18 -8.38
CA LEU A 83 5.37 4.68 -9.56
C LEU A 83 4.50 5.67 -10.34
N PRO A 84 5.10 6.73 -10.91
CA PRO A 84 4.38 7.70 -11.72
C PRO A 84 3.80 7.05 -12.99
N GLY A 85 2.72 7.63 -13.51
CA GLY A 85 2.12 7.22 -14.79
C GLY A 85 1.18 6.02 -14.73
N GLN A 86 0.95 5.42 -13.55
CA GLN A 86 -0.06 4.36 -13.33
C GLN A 86 0.11 3.08 -14.17
N GLY A 87 1.21 2.92 -14.90
CA GLY A 87 1.42 1.77 -15.80
C GLY A 87 1.51 0.40 -15.10
N GLN A 88 1.59 0.38 -13.76
CA GLN A 88 1.61 -0.84 -12.96
C GLN A 88 0.27 -1.12 -12.26
N ALA A 89 -0.71 -0.21 -12.37
CA ALA A 89 -1.94 -0.26 -11.57
C ALA A 89 -2.73 -1.56 -11.79
N ASP A 90 -2.89 -1.99 -13.04
CA ASP A 90 -3.63 -3.21 -13.38
C ASP A 90 -2.94 -4.47 -12.86
N GLN A 91 -1.60 -4.52 -12.88
CA GLN A 91 -0.85 -5.68 -12.39
C GLN A 91 -0.91 -5.74 -10.86
N VAL A 92 -0.75 -4.61 -10.17
CA VAL A 92 -0.91 -4.52 -8.72
C VAL A 92 -2.32 -4.98 -8.31
N ALA A 93 -3.36 -4.49 -9.00
CA ALA A 93 -4.73 -4.90 -8.72
C ALA A 93 -4.97 -6.40 -8.93
N ARG A 94 -4.37 -7.00 -9.97
CA ARG A 94 -4.43 -8.46 -10.20
C ARG A 94 -3.77 -9.24 -9.08
N VAL A 95 -2.58 -8.83 -8.63
CA VAL A 95 -1.90 -9.50 -7.51
C VAL A 95 -2.74 -9.41 -6.24
N LEU A 96 -3.25 -8.22 -5.90
CA LEU A 96 -4.12 -8.05 -4.73
C LEU A 96 -5.40 -8.90 -4.82
N ALA A 97 -5.95 -9.10 -6.01
CA ALA A 97 -7.12 -9.93 -6.20
C ALA A 97 -6.86 -11.45 -6.01
N HIS A 98 -5.65 -11.94 -6.30
CA HIS A 98 -5.38 -13.39 -6.37
C HIS A 98 -4.40 -13.92 -5.31
N ASP A 99 -3.48 -13.10 -4.82
CA ASP A 99 -2.55 -13.47 -3.76
C ASP A 99 -3.12 -13.06 -2.39
N GLU A 100 -3.59 -14.04 -1.62
CA GLU A 100 -4.25 -13.80 -0.34
C GLU A 100 -3.31 -13.25 0.73
N GLU A 101 -2.08 -13.74 0.81
CA GLU A 101 -1.11 -13.30 1.80
C GLU A 101 -0.71 -11.84 1.53
N VAL A 102 -0.43 -11.51 0.26
CA VAL A 102 -0.13 -10.13 -0.15
C VAL A 102 -1.33 -9.23 0.06
N ARG A 103 -2.54 -9.68 -0.30
CA ARG A 103 -3.77 -8.91 -0.06
C ARG A 103 -3.94 -8.59 1.41
N HIS A 104 -3.77 -9.57 2.30
CA HIS A 104 -3.92 -9.36 3.74
C HIS A 104 -2.90 -8.35 4.29
N LEU A 105 -1.62 -8.49 3.93
CA LEU A 105 -0.56 -7.57 4.35
C LEU A 105 -0.79 -6.15 3.82
N TYR A 106 -1.19 -6.01 2.56
CA TYR A 106 -1.42 -4.71 1.94
C TYR A 106 -2.66 -4.02 2.54
N MET A 107 -3.78 -4.73 2.65
CA MET A 107 -5.01 -4.20 3.23
C MET A 107 -4.82 -3.79 4.69
N THR A 108 -4.04 -4.55 5.46
CA THR A 108 -3.71 -4.20 6.85
C THR A 108 -2.89 -2.90 6.91
N ALA A 109 -1.85 -2.77 6.08
CA ALA A 109 -1.05 -1.54 6.01
C ALA A 109 -1.87 -0.31 5.60
N VAL A 110 -2.74 -0.45 4.59
CA VAL A 110 -3.63 0.63 4.15
C VAL A 110 -4.63 0.99 5.25
N THR A 111 -5.26 0.01 5.88
CA THR A 111 -6.24 0.23 6.95
C THR A 111 -5.61 0.91 8.15
N SER A 112 -4.44 0.45 8.61
CA SER A 112 -3.68 1.07 9.70
C SER A 112 -3.41 2.54 9.43
N ARG A 113 -2.88 2.86 8.24
CA ARG A 113 -2.57 4.23 7.83
C ARG A 113 -3.82 5.11 7.68
N VAL A 114 -4.81 4.63 6.93
CA VAL A 114 -5.98 5.43 6.52
C VAL A 114 -6.93 5.69 7.69
N CYS A 115 -7.09 4.69 8.55
CA CYS A 115 -7.95 4.79 9.74
C CYS A 115 -7.21 5.26 11.00
N ALA A 116 -5.88 5.43 10.92
CA ALA A 116 -5.02 5.81 12.04
C ALA A 116 -5.19 4.88 13.26
N VAL A 117 -5.11 3.56 13.00
CA VAL A 117 -5.17 2.51 14.03
C VAL A 117 -3.89 1.69 13.99
N ASP A 118 -3.56 1.03 15.10
CA ASP A 118 -2.41 0.13 15.17
C ASP A 118 -2.58 -1.08 14.22
N TRP A 119 -1.47 -1.75 13.93
CA TRP A 119 -1.42 -2.89 12.99
C TRP A 119 -2.38 -4.03 13.38
N THR A 120 -2.44 -4.35 14.67
CA THR A 120 -3.29 -5.43 15.18
C THR A 120 -4.77 -5.09 15.00
N THR A 121 -5.18 -3.87 15.35
CA THR A 121 -6.54 -3.39 15.12
C THR A 121 -6.89 -3.35 13.62
N ALA A 122 -5.95 -2.89 12.78
CA ALA A 122 -6.14 -2.89 11.33
C ALA A 122 -6.37 -4.30 10.77
N GLY A 123 -5.58 -5.28 11.21
CA GLY A 123 -5.74 -6.68 10.80
C GLY A 123 -7.11 -7.23 11.18
N ARG A 124 -7.61 -6.93 12.38
CA ARG A 124 -8.96 -7.33 12.81
C ARG A 124 -10.06 -6.69 11.96
N ILE A 125 -9.93 -5.40 11.63
CA ILE A 125 -10.89 -4.71 10.75
C ILE A 125 -10.92 -5.37 9.36
N VAL A 126 -9.76 -5.69 8.80
CA VAL A 126 -9.65 -6.35 7.49
C VAL A 126 -10.24 -7.75 7.51
N SER A 127 -9.97 -8.54 8.55
CA SER A 127 -10.46 -9.91 8.65
C SER A 127 -11.94 -10.01 9.02
N GLN A 128 -12.48 -9.04 9.77
CA GLN A 128 -13.85 -9.07 10.31
C GLN A 128 -14.52 -7.68 10.27
N PRO A 129 -14.74 -7.09 9.09
CA PRO A 129 -15.30 -5.73 8.98
C PRO A 129 -16.68 -5.61 9.63
N ALA A 130 -17.49 -6.67 9.59
CA ALA A 130 -18.81 -6.73 10.23
C ALA A 130 -18.79 -6.45 11.74
N ALA A 131 -17.75 -6.89 12.45
CA ALA A 131 -17.60 -6.63 13.89
C ALA A 131 -17.42 -5.13 14.21
N TYR A 132 -17.06 -4.33 13.20
CA TYR A 132 -16.86 -2.89 13.30
C TYR A 132 -18.01 -2.08 12.69
N GLY A 133 -19.19 -2.69 12.52
CA GLY A 133 -20.37 -2.02 11.96
C GLY A 133 -20.76 -0.72 12.69
N HIS A 134 -20.57 -0.67 14.01
CA HIS A 134 -20.77 0.55 14.82
C HIS A 134 -19.85 1.73 14.44
N ARG A 135 -18.78 1.48 13.65
CA ARG A 135 -17.87 2.50 13.09
C ARG A 135 -17.90 2.55 11.56
N ALA A 136 -18.88 1.92 10.92
CA ALA A 136 -18.92 1.78 9.47
C ALA A 136 -18.83 3.13 8.75
N ASP A 137 -19.57 4.16 9.20
CA ASP A 137 -19.55 5.49 8.59
C ASP A 137 -18.17 6.16 8.70
N PHE A 138 -17.50 6.03 9.85
CA PHE A 138 -16.14 6.54 10.06
C PHE A 138 -15.15 5.84 9.12
N LEU A 139 -15.17 4.50 9.09
CA LEU A 139 -14.27 3.71 8.25
C LEU A 139 -14.52 4.00 6.76
N ALA A 140 -15.78 4.03 6.34
CA ALA A 140 -16.18 4.31 4.97
C ALA A 140 -15.73 5.70 4.53
N THR A 141 -15.87 6.73 5.38
CA THR A 141 -15.38 8.08 5.07
C THR A 141 -13.86 8.09 4.83
N ARG A 142 -13.10 7.36 5.64
CA ARG A 142 -11.64 7.26 5.50
C ARG A 142 -11.23 6.54 4.22
N PHE A 143 -11.85 5.39 3.92
CA PHE A 143 -11.58 4.65 2.69
C PHE A 143 -12.06 5.39 1.44
N ALA A 144 -13.20 6.08 1.47
CA ALA A 144 -13.69 6.88 0.35
C ALA A 144 -12.69 7.96 -0.07
N ARG A 145 -12.05 8.62 0.90
CA ARG A 145 -10.99 9.59 0.62
C ARG A 145 -9.76 8.95 -0.03
N GLU A 146 -9.34 7.78 0.45
CA GLU A 146 -8.17 7.08 -0.09
C GLU A 146 -8.46 6.43 -1.46
N ALA A 147 -9.69 6.00 -1.72
CA ALA A 147 -10.13 5.45 -3.00
C ALA A 147 -9.94 6.45 -4.17
N LEU A 148 -9.90 7.74 -3.87
CA LEU A 148 -9.66 8.81 -4.82
C LEU A 148 -8.18 9.25 -4.90
N ASN A 149 -7.26 8.59 -4.18
CA ASN A 149 -5.85 8.94 -4.16
C ASN A 149 -5.18 8.59 -5.51
N PRO A 150 -4.77 9.57 -6.34
CA PRO A 150 -4.19 9.27 -7.66
C PRO A 150 -2.77 8.70 -7.57
N ARG A 151 -2.12 8.72 -6.39
CA ARG A 151 -0.71 8.39 -6.22
C ARG A 151 -0.43 6.96 -5.77
N ASP A 152 -1.45 6.20 -5.41
CA ASP A 152 -1.27 4.86 -4.88
C ASP A 152 -2.40 3.95 -5.39
N SER A 153 -2.13 3.20 -6.46
CA SER A 153 -3.14 2.32 -7.07
C SER A 153 -3.54 1.16 -6.15
N GLY A 154 -2.63 0.66 -5.33
CA GLY A 154 -2.87 -0.42 -4.38
C GLY A 154 -3.78 0.05 -3.24
N ALA A 155 -3.53 1.25 -2.71
CA ALA A 155 -4.40 1.84 -1.70
C ALA A 155 -5.80 2.15 -2.24
N ARG A 156 -5.94 2.58 -3.50
CA ARG A 156 -7.26 2.73 -4.14
C ARG A 156 -8.00 1.39 -4.19
N TRP A 157 -7.33 0.33 -4.66
CA TRP A 157 -7.93 -1.00 -4.74
C TRP A 157 -8.39 -1.50 -3.36
N CYS A 158 -7.51 -1.42 -2.35
CA CYS A 158 -7.83 -1.85 -0.98
C CYS A 158 -9.01 -1.07 -0.41
N SER A 159 -9.03 0.25 -0.63
CA SER A 159 -10.10 1.12 -0.14
C SER A 159 -11.43 0.81 -0.81
N SER A 160 -11.44 0.55 -2.12
CA SER A 160 -12.64 0.13 -2.85
C SER A 160 -13.19 -1.21 -2.36
N VAL A 161 -12.31 -2.17 -2.05
CA VAL A 161 -12.72 -3.45 -1.45
C VAL A 161 -13.33 -3.22 -0.07
N MET A 162 -12.66 -2.47 0.82
CA MET A 162 -13.20 -2.19 2.15
C MET A 162 -14.54 -1.43 2.10
N LEU A 163 -14.71 -0.49 1.15
CA LEU A 163 -16.00 0.19 0.94
C LEU A 163 -17.11 -0.79 0.55
N ARG A 164 -16.80 -1.77 -0.33
CA ARG A 164 -17.74 -2.84 -0.68
C ARG A 164 -18.12 -3.66 0.56
N GLU A 165 -17.14 -4.07 1.37
CA GLU A 165 -17.39 -4.85 2.58
C GLU A 165 -18.20 -4.07 3.64
N LEU A 166 -17.97 -2.75 3.75
CA LEU A 166 -18.66 -1.88 4.70
C LEU A 166 -20.05 -1.44 4.23
N SER A 167 -20.32 -1.47 2.92
CA SER A 167 -21.57 -0.98 2.33
C SER A 167 -22.85 -1.47 3.01
N PRO A 168 -22.96 -2.74 3.46
CA PRO A 168 -24.17 -3.20 4.14
C PRO A 168 -24.41 -2.54 5.50
N MET A 169 -23.40 -1.97 6.13
CA MET A 169 -23.44 -1.43 7.51
C MET A 169 -23.61 0.09 7.56
N ILE A 170 -23.27 0.80 6.47
CA ILE A 170 -23.37 2.27 6.40
C ILE A 170 -24.83 2.71 6.56
N GLY A 171 -25.05 3.75 7.37
CA GLY A 171 -26.38 4.31 7.61
C GLY A 171 -27.34 3.42 8.43
N ARG A 172 -26.89 2.27 8.93
CA ARG A 172 -27.64 1.51 9.94
C ARG A 172 -27.37 2.13 11.30
N SER A 173 -28.42 2.63 11.96
CA SER A 173 -28.29 3.08 13.35
C SER A 173 -27.88 1.89 14.23
N PRO A 174 -26.92 2.04 15.17
CA PRO A 174 -26.71 1.03 16.18
C PRO A 174 -28.00 0.92 17.00
N ALA A 175 -28.57 -0.29 17.03
CA ALA A 175 -29.70 -0.62 17.91
C ALA A 175 -29.25 -0.60 19.37
#